data_AF-A0A7X1HJI0-F1
#
_entry.id   AF-A0A7X1HJI0-F1
#
_cell.length_a   1.000
_cell.length_b   1.000
_cell.length_c   1.000
_cell.angle_alpha   90.00
_cell.angle_beta   90.00
_cell.angle_gamma   90.00
#
_symmetry.space_group_name_H-M   'P 1'
#
loop_
_entity.id
_entity.type
_entity.pdbx_description
1 polymer ?
#
loop_
_entity_poly.entity_id
_entity_poly.type
_entity_poly.pdbx_seq_one_letter_code
_entity_poly.pdbx_strand_id
1 'polypeptide(L)'
;MIKKEKIIVLVISAVIILTSLTILLKKDQIEQKFKSSKNLSSVYEANEKKRIEKRFNAKIKNDKLRGILNSLSIDKLEIANTIMENDKLVEFLNAPNIQEYIDNVDYEKAVENSKIAKSLKELELLSPELERYLKDELLQNNYAKSIQKLKDRPEVIKTRKRITKLLPIKSTKNTLENLSENELMKISEILSKSPITIEFVEKKDIRKYNLNQIVEISKTLYQIGKINPELAIEIEEMANGLNIRKAALYGDLYVKDEEFENIINKEYEKGNYTFENPFIKYNPYGRTPLSYGIKYNNKGVEDLIRVTVLGIGGMPNFSYIHKYNGYQMLPIVGLYPKKENVVLLEVLNPKSKTVLKSLKLKLKTFPVDDRLPAISIEKRVSGSIQPGFNLVSYNLKEEAIPFAFDSMGNMRYILKTGKDIRRARIEKIEPGIWDIKNDEDKFQLNILGKILGRIGREESKDKDENKKTKYLVRNNNLLTVTSYMDGSYPSALFSEYGLDSKEEVFRAVIYYDKDGADENIIQDGERVMLYEGDSEE
;
A
#
# COMPACT_ATOMS: atom_id res chain seq x y z
N MET A 1 54.33 42.87 81.35
CA MET A 1 52.98 42.68 80.77
C MET A 1 52.95 41.84 79.47
N ILE A 2 53.98 41.89 78.61
CA ILE A 2 53.97 41.32 77.24
C ILE A 2 53.83 39.77 77.13
N LYS A 3 54.24 38.98 78.15
CA LYS A 3 54.18 37.50 78.09
C LYS A 3 52.77 36.90 78.31
N LYS A 4 51.92 37.51 79.14
CA LYS A 4 50.57 37.01 79.41
C LYS A 4 49.64 37.19 78.22
N GLU A 5 49.74 38.33 77.53
CA GLU A 5 48.95 38.63 76.33
C GLU A 5 49.26 37.65 75.19
N LYS A 6 50.53 37.30 74.95
CA LYS A 6 50.90 36.31 73.94
C LYS A 6 50.32 34.92 74.21
N ILE A 7 50.28 34.48 75.47
CA ILE A 7 49.69 33.18 75.85
C ILE A 7 48.17 33.20 75.65
N ILE A 8 47.51 34.29 76.04
CA ILE A 8 46.06 34.44 75.85
C ILE A 8 45.71 34.43 74.36
N VAL A 9 46.46 35.14 73.52
CA VAL A 9 46.25 35.12 72.06
C VAL A 9 46.44 33.72 71.49
N LEU A 10 47.49 33.00 71.91
CA LEU A 10 47.78 31.64 71.39
C LEU A 10 46.71 30.63 71.80
N VAL A 11 46.21 30.71 73.04
CA VAL A 11 45.09 29.88 73.52
C VAL A 11 43.80 30.21 72.77
N ILE A 12 43.48 31.50 72.56
CA ILE A 12 42.31 31.91 71.79
C ILE A 12 42.42 31.43 70.34
N SER A 13 43.59 31.57 69.70
CA SER A 13 43.82 31.06 68.35
C SER A 13 43.67 29.54 68.27
N ALA A 14 44.20 28.79 69.23
CA ALA A 14 44.05 27.33 69.28
C ALA A 14 42.58 26.92 69.47
N VAL A 15 41.83 27.62 70.32
CA VAL A 15 40.39 27.39 70.52
C VAL A 15 39.61 27.71 69.24
N ILE A 16 39.91 28.81 68.54
CA ILE A 16 39.29 29.16 67.25
C ILE A 16 39.58 28.06 66.21
N ILE A 17 40.82 27.57 66.13
CA ILE A 17 41.19 26.52 65.17
C ILE A 17 40.47 25.20 65.49
N LEU A 18 40.47 24.78 66.76
CA LEU A 18 39.81 23.55 67.21
C LEU A 18 38.30 23.61 67.02
N THR A 19 37.67 24.72 67.39
CA THR A 19 36.23 24.95 67.15
C THR A 19 35.91 24.94 65.66
N SER A 20 36.71 25.63 64.83
CA SER A 20 36.57 25.59 63.37
C SER A 20 36.68 24.17 62.82
N LEU A 21 37.64 23.37 63.31
CA LEU A 21 37.84 21.98 62.89
C LEU A 21 36.64 21.10 63.28
N THR A 22 36.12 21.25 64.50
CA THR A 22 34.95 20.49 64.96
C THR A 22 33.67 20.85 64.21
N ILE A 23 33.49 22.11 63.83
CA ILE A 23 32.36 22.54 62.99
C ILE A 23 32.46 21.89 61.60
N LEU A 24 33.67 21.79 61.06
CA LEU A 24 33.93 21.16 59.76
C LEU A 24 33.68 19.65 59.78
N LEU A 25 34.11 18.97 60.86
CA LEU A 25 33.97 17.52 61.03
C LEU A 25 32.54 17.06 61.37
N LYS A 26 31.69 17.92 61.95
CA LYS A 26 30.31 17.59 62.37
C LYS A 26 29.24 18.36 61.61
N LYS A 27 29.58 18.89 60.44
CA LYS A 27 28.74 19.79 59.63
C LYS A 27 27.30 19.29 59.45
N ASP A 28 27.11 18.04 59.03
CA ASP A 28 25.78 17.51 58.71
C ASP A 28 24.88 17.33 59.95
N GLN A 29 25.47 16.95 61.09
CA GLN A 29 24.76 16.85 62.37
C GLN A 29 24.35 18.22 62.92
N ILE A 30 25.20 19.22 62.69
CA ILE A 30 24.92 20.61 63.06
C ILE A 30 23.79 21.13 62.17
N GLU A 31 23.88 20.94 60.85
CA GLU A 31 22.88 21.35 59.87
C GLU A 31 21.47 20.81 60.18
N GLN A 32 21.33 19.53 60.54
CA GLN A 32 20.05 18.95 60.97
C GLN A 32 19.49 19.58 62.26
N LYS A 33 20.35 19.91 63.23
CA LYS A 33 19.94 20.58 64.48
C LYS A 33 19.52 22.03 64.25
N PHE A 34 20.13 22.71 63.29
CA PHE A 34 19.73 24.06 62.88
C PHE A 34 18.38 24.05 62.15
N LYS A 35 18.18 23.13 61.19
CA LYS A 35 16.90 22.94 60.47
C LYS A 35 15.72 22.62 61.40
N SER A 36 15.94 21.87 62.49
CA SER A 36 14.89 21.43 63.42
C SER A 36 14.56 22.39 64.56
N SER A 37 15.30 23.51 64.70
CA SER A 37 15.13 24.46 65.81
C SER A 37 14.27 25.67 65.42
N LYS A 38 13.29 26.03 66.25
CA LYS A 38 12.31 27.09 65.97
C LYS A 38 12.92 28.50 65.72
N ASN A 39 14.07 28.80 66.32
CA ASN A 39 14.69 30.13 66.25
C ASN A 39 15.90 30.19 65.30
N LEU A 40 16.58 29.08 65.05
CA LEU A 40 17.76 29.07 64.18
C LEU A 40 17.42 28.56 62.77
N SER A 41 16.25 27.95 62.55
CA SER A 41 15.79 27.55 61.21
C SER A 41 15.65 28.76 60.29
N SER A 42 15.06 29.86 60.76
CA SER A 42 14.88 31.09 59.97
C SER A 42 16.22 31.75 59.59
N VAL A 43 17.21 31.70 60.49
CA VAL A 43 18.56 32.21 60.24
C VAL A 43 19.32 31.30 59.27
N TYR A 44 19.16 29.98 59.43
CA TYR A 44 19.73 28.99 58.53
C TYR A 44 19.13 29.09 57.12
N GLU A 45 17.80 29.15 57.00
CA GLU A 45 17.07 29.33 55.74
C GLU A 45 17.49 30.62 55.03
N ALA A 46 17.63 31.74 55.75
CA ALA A 46 18.08 33.00 55.18
C ALA A 46 19.53 32.94 54.67
N ASN A 47 20.42 32.23 55.37
CA ASN A 47 21.81 32.06 54.96
C ASN A 47 21.95 31.09 53.79
N GLU A 48 21.23 29.97 53.80
CA GLU A 48 21.19 29.00 52.70
C GLU A 48 20.58 29.60 51.44
N LYS A 49 19.47 30.35 51.58
CA LYS A 49 18.89 31.12 50.48
C LYS A 49 19.92 32.04 49.85
N LYS A 50 20.60 32.89 50.63
CA LYS A 50 21.67 33.78 50.14
C LYS A 50 22.81 33.02 49.46
N ARG A 51 23.20 31.85 50.00
CA ARG A 51 24.26 31.01 49.44
C ARG A 51 23.88 30.52 48.03
N ILE A 52 22.67 30.02 47.87
CA ILE A 52 22.16 29.52 46.58
C ILE A 52 21.91 30.67 45.60
N GLU A 53 21.32 31.79 46.04
CA GLU A 53 21.15 33.01 45.22
C GLU A 53 22.50 33.49 44.66
N LYS A 54 23.55 33.50 45.48
CA LYS A 54 24.91 33.86 45.02
C LYS A 54 25.42 32.92 43.92
N ARG A 55 25.11 31.61 44.01
CA ARG A 55 25.48 30.63 42.97
C ARG A 55 24.71 30.88 41.68
N PHE A 56 23.40 31.09 41.75
CA PHE A 56 22.60 31.44 40.57
C PHE A 56 23.06 32.74 39.94
N ASN A 57 23.36 33.76 40.74
CA ASN A 57 23.87 35.04 40.24
C ASN A 57 25.21 34.90 39.51
N ALA A 58 26.05 33.94 39.92
CA ALA A 58 27.32 33.64 39.26
C ALA A 58 27.17 32.79 37.99
N LYS A 59 26.22 31.85 37.97
CA LYS A 59 26.04 30.89 36.87
C LYS A 59 25.07 31.35 35.78
N ILE A 60 24.04 32.13 36.11
CA ILE A 60 22.97 32.52 35.18
C ILE A 60 23.15 33.97 34.75
N LYS A 61 23.14 34.19 33.43
CA LYS A 61 23.35 35.49 32.80
C LYS A 61 22.06 36.29 32.64
N ASN A 62 20.92 35.60 32.49
CA ASN A 62 19.63 36.26 32.27
C ASN A 62 19.05 36.84 33.57
N ASP A 63 18.92 38.16 33.64
CA ASP A 63 18.42 38.90 34.82
C ASP A 63 17.02 38.49 35.24
N LYS A 64 16.15 38.23 34.28
CA LYS A 64 14.75 37.88 34.54
C LYS A 64 14.63 36.47 35.11
N LEU A 65 15.35 35.50 34.54
CA LEU A 65 15.43 34.15 35.09
C LEU A 65 16.00 34.16 36.51
N ARG A 66 17.06 34.94 36.76
CA ARG A 66 17.61 35.11 38.11
C ARG A 66 16.58 35.67 39.09
N GLY A 67 15.84 36.71 38.67
CA GLY A 67 14.77 37.30 39.48
C GLY A 67 13.70 36.28 39.87
N ILE A 68 13.27 35.43 38.92
CA ILE A 68 12.29 34.36 39.14
C ILE A 68 12.85 33.27 40.06
N LEU A 69 14.12 32.86 39.88
CA LEU A 69 14.74 31.86 40.74
C LEU A 69 14.90 32.35 42.19
N ASN A 70 15.29 33.62 42.38
CA ASN A 70 15.47 34.21 43.71
C ASN A 70 14.14 34.47 44.44
N SER A 71 13.01 34.53 43.73
CA SER A 71 11.68 34.66 44.32
C SER A 71 11.10 33.34 44.85
N LEU A 72 11.72 32.20 44.56
CA LEU A 72 11.28 30.89 45.04
C LEU A 72 11.38 30.77 46.59
N SER A 73 10.55 29.88 47.15
CA SER A 73 10.68 29.45 48.55
C SER A 73 11.96 28.66 48.74
N ILE A 74 12.48 28.60 49.98
CA ILE A 74 13.73 27.89 50.27
C ILE A 74 13.72 26.44 49.78
N ASP A 75 12.63 25.70 50.00
CA ASP A 75 12.53 24.29 49.55
C ASP A 75 12.59 24.16 48.02
N LYS A 76 11.88 25.03 47.30
CA LYS A 76 11.88 25.05 45.82
C LYS A 76 13.23 25.51 45.27
N LEU A 77 13.92 26.39 45.99
CA LEU A 77 15.21 26.94 45.66
C LEU A 77 16.34 25.93 45.92
N GLU A 78 16.23 25.07 46.96
CA GLU A 78 17.07 23.89 47.15
C GLU A 78 16.89 22.91 45.98
N ILE A 79 15.65 22.60 45.58
CA ILE A 79 15.36 21.72 44.43
C ILE A 79 15.91 22.31 43.13
N ALA A 80 15.67 23.60 42.87
CA ALA A 80 16.23 24.29 41.71
C ALA A 80 17.76 24.23 41.71
N ASN A 81 18.41 24.40 42.88
CA ASN A 81 19.86 24.32 42.99
C ASN A 81 20.38 22.93 42.63
N THR A 82 19.71 21.86 43.06
CA THR A 82 20.05 20.48 42.68
C THR A 82 19.86 20.25 41.18
N ILE A 83 18.76 20.71 40.59
CA ILE A 83 18.53 20.58 39.13
C ILE A 83 19.64 21.29 38.33
N MET A 84 20.11 22.43 38.84
CA MET A 84 21.12 23.30 38.22
C MET A 84 22.57 22.85 38.48
N GLU A 85 22.79 21.70 39.13
CA GLU A 85 24.09 21.04 39.16
C GLU A 85 24.46 20.44 37.79
N ASN A 86 23.47 20.25 36.90
CA ASN A 86 23.72 19.91 35.51
C ASN A 86 24.30 21.11 34.75
N ASP A 87 25.61 21.16 34.60
CA ASP A 87 26.29 22.29 33.94
C ASP A 87 25.81 22.51 32.49
N LYS A 88 25.40 21.46 31.77
CA LYS A 88 24.80 21.60 30.42
C LYS A 88 23.44 22.28 30.43
N LEU A 89 22.64 22.09 31.48
CA LEU A 89 21.39 22.84 31.65
C LEU A 89 21.68 24.33 31.86
N VAL A 90 22.70 24.65 32.64
CA VAL A 90 23.14 26.03 32.89
C VAL A 90 23.65 26.68 31.60
N GLU A 91 24.44 25.95 30.79
CA GLU A 91 24.87 26.39 29.46
C GLU A 91 23.67 26.68 28.56
N PHE A 92 22.71 25.75 28.49
CA PHE A 92 21.49 25.90 27.70
C PHE A 92 20.63 27.09 28.13
N LEU A 93 20.43 27.30 29.43
CA LEU A 93 19.65 28.43 29.96
C LEU A 93 20.30 29.78 29.66
N ASN A 94 21.63 29.82 29.52
CA ASN A 94 22.38 31.02 29.18
C ASN A 94 22.43 31.31 27.68
N ALA A 95 22.38 30.26 26.85
CA ALA A 95 22.40 30.35 25.40
C ALA A 95 21.41 29.32 24.82
N PRO A 96 20.09 29.64 24.77
CA PRO A 96 19.05 28.69 24.42
C PRO A 96 18.98 28.45 22.90
N ASN A 97 19.98 27.74 22.36
CA ASN A 97 20.02 27.30 20.97
C ASN A 97 19.80 25.80 20.88
N ILE A 98 18.56 25.36 20.70
CA ILE A 98 18.20 23.93 20.66
C ILE A 98 18.97 23.14 19.59
N GLN A 99 19.35 23.80 18.50
CA GLN A 99 19.95 23.14 17.34
C GLN A 99 21.36 22.62 17.66
N GLU A 100 22.11 23.33 18.52
CA GLU A 100 23.43 22.93 19.02
C GLU A 100 23.39 21.59 19.80
N TYR A 101 22.25 21.29 20.42
CA TYR A 101 22.08 20.09 21.24
C TYR A 101 21.48 18.91 20.47
N ILE A 102 21.02 19.12 19.23
CA ILE A 102 20.31 18.12 18.42
C ILE A 102 21.11 17.75 17.16
N ASP A 103 21.80 18.70 16.54
CA ASP A 103 22.49 18.48 15.27
C ASP A 103 23.83 17.79 15.45
N ASN A 104 24.10 16.80 14.61
CA ASN A 104 25.38 16.10 14.53
C ASN A 104 25.89 15.54 15.88
N VAL A 105 24.98 15.29 16.84
CA VAL A 105 25.30 14.65 18.12
C VAL A 105 25.27 13.13 18.01
N ASP A 106 26.24 12.48 18.65
CA ASP A 106 26.24 11.03 18.83
C ASP A 106 25.19 10.60 19.88
N TYR A 107 25.03 9.28 20.05
CA TYR A 107 24.05 8.73 20.98
C TYR A 107 24.33 9.10 22.44
N GLU A 108 25.57 9.08 22.88
CA GLU A 108 25.94 9.36 24.27
C GLU A 108 25.67 10.82 24.63
N LYS A 109 26.07 11.74 23.75
CA LYS A 109 25.77 13.17 23.87
C LYS A 109 24.27 13.43 23.80
N ALA A 110 23.54 12.74 22.93
CA ALA A 110 22.08 12.88 22.86
C ALA A 110 21.40 12.45 24.18
N VAL A 111 21.84 11.33 24.78
CA VAL A 111 21.33 10.89 26.10
C VAL A 111 21.61 11.95 27.15
N GLU A 112 22.80 12.53 27.16
CA GLU A 112 23.13 13.61 28.08
C GLU A 112 22.29 14.87 27.84
N ASN A 113 22.15 15.31 26.60
CA ASN A 113 21.35 16.46 26.21
C ASN A 113 19.84 16.24 26.49
N SER A 114 19.34 15.01 26.40
CA SER A 114 17.95 14.69 26.75
C SER A 114 17.65 14.92 28.25
N LYS A 115 18.68 14.90 29.12
CA LYS A 115 18.52 15.25 30.54
C LYS A 115 18.15 16.72 30.71
N ILE A 116 18.59 17.60 29.81
CA ILE A 116 18.20 19.02 29.81
C ILE A 116 16.68 19.14 29.68
N ALA A 117 16.06 18.38 28.77
CA ALA A 117 14.61 18.36 28.62
C ALA A 117 13.89 17.88 29.88
N LYS A 118 14.45 16.88 30.59
CA LYS A 118 13.91 16.42 31.87
C LYS A 118 14.04 17.49 32.96
N SER A 119 15.20 18.09 33.09
CA SER A 119 15.48 19.14 34.07
C SER A 119 14.64 20.40 33.84
N LEU A 120 14.41 20.79 32.58
CA LEU A 120 13.53 21.91 32.25
C LEU A 120 12.08 21.62 32.68
N LYS A 121 11.57 20.41 32.46
CA LYS A 121 10.25 20.00 32.96
C LYS A 121 10.18 20.00 34.49
N GLU A 122 11.25 19.60 35.17
CA GLU A 122 11.32 19.66 36.64
C GLU A 122 11.30 21.13 37.12
N LEU A 123 11.98 22.05 36.42
CA LEU A 123 11.94 23.49 36.71
C LEU A 123 10.56 24.11 36.46
N GLU A 124 9.86 23.72 35.38
CA GLU A 124 8.48 24.16 35.09
C GLU A 124 7.55 23.93 36.29
N LEU A 125 7.70 22.79 36.97
CA LEU A 125 6.84 22.40 38.10
C LEU A 125 7.09 23.20 39.39
N LEU A 126 8.17 24.00 39.46
CA LEU A 126 8.53 24.73 40.68
C LEU A 126 7.66 25.96 40.90
N SER A 127 7.24 26.68 39.87
CA SER A 127 6.36 27.86 40.01
C SER A 127 5.70 28.27 38.68
N PRO A 128 4.50 28.88 38.72
CA PRO A 128 3.83 29.41 37.52
C PRO A 128 4.67 30.44 36.77
N GLU A 129 5.41 31.29 37.49
CA GLU A 129 6.27 32.32 36.88
C GLU A 129 7.44 31.72 36.11
N LEU A 130 8.03 30.65 36.64
CA LEU A 130 9.12 29.91 35.99
C LEU A 130 8.61 29.12 34.80
N GLU A 131 7.47 28.45 34.91
CA GLU A 131 6.80 27.78 33.80
C GLU A 131 6.55 28.75 32.64
N ARG A 132 5.98 29.92 32.93
CA ARG A 132 5.69 30.96 31.93
C ARG A 132 6.96 31.46 31.27
N TYR A 133 8.01 31.74 32.04
CA TYR A 133 9.30 32.18 31.48
C TYR A 133 9.90 31.12 30.55
N LEU A 134 9.90 29.85 30.97
CA LEU A 134 10.46 28.76 30.15
C LEU A 134 9.67 28.59 28.84
N LYS A 135 8.33 28.58 28.91
CA LYS A 135 7.47 28.37 27.73
C LYS A 135 7.45 29.56 26.78
N ASP A 136 7.36 30.78 27.31
CA ASP A 136 7.06 31.96 26.49
C ASP A 136 8.32 32.72 26.07
N GLU A 137 9.43 32.59 26.82
CA GLU A 137 10.60 33.46 26.67
C GLU A 137 11.91 32.73 26.37
N LEU A 138 12.11 31.51 26.87
CA LEU A 138 13.36 30.78 26.64
C LEU A 138 13.55 30.35 25.18
N LEU A 139 12.51 29.76 24.58
CA LEU A 139 12.48 29.32 23.18
C LEU A 139 11.28 29.88 22.40
N GLN A 140 10.58 30.86 22.98
CA GLN A 140 9.36 31.45 22.42
C GLN A 140 8.32 30.38 22.01
N ASN A 141 7.55 30.61 20.95
CA ASN A 141 6.46 29.76 20.46
C ASN A 141 6.85 28.30 20.12
N ASN A 142 8.13 27.93 20.17
CA ASN A 142 8.63 26.59 19.83
C ASN A 142 9.05 25.75 21.05
N TYR A 143 8.88 26.22 22.28
CA TYR A 143 9.36 25.53 23.49
C TYR A 143 8.94 24.06 23.56
N ALA A 144 7.63 23.78 23.60
CA ALA A 144 7.12 22.42 23.79
C ALA A 144 7.64 21.44 22.71
N LYS A 145 7.63 21.86 21.44
CA LYS A 145 8.12 21.05 20.32
C LYS A 145 9.63 20.80 20.40
N SER A 146 10.40 21.82 20.75
CA SER A 146 11.86 21.75 20.89
C SER A 146 12.29 20.84 22.04
N ILE A 147 11.64 20.95 23.20
CA ILE A 147 11.92 20.11 24.36
C ILE A 147 11.55 18.66 24.08
N GLN A 148 10.44 18.40 23.39
CA GLN A 148 10.06 17.05 23.00
C GLN A 148 11.07 16.45 21.99
N LYS A 149 11.50 17.23 20.98
CA LYS A 149 12.53 16.80 20.02
C LYS A 149 13.86 16.46 20.71
N LEU A 150 14.28 17.29 21.68
CA LEU A 150 15.49 17.04 22.48
C LEU A 150 15.37 15.76 23.32
N LYS A 151 14.18 15.51 23.89
CA LYS A 151 13.89 14.31 24.68
C LYS A 151 13.94 13.04 23.83
N ASP A 152 13.37 13.07 22.63
CA ASP A 152 13.22 11.87 21.79
C ASP A 152 14.47 11.56 20.94
N ARG A 153 15.40 12.54 20.83
CA ARG A 153 16.62 12.44 20.02
C ARG A 153 17.44 11.15 20.22
N PRO A 154 17.66 10.64 21.45
CA PRO A 154 18.39 9.39 21.66
C PRO A 154 17.72 8.18 20.97
N GLU A 155 16.39 8.07 21.10
CA GLU A 155 15.62 6.98 20.50
C GLU A 155 15.57 7.11 18.97
N VAL A 156 15.55 8.33 18.43
CA VAL A 156 15.67 8.59 16.99
C VAL A 156 17.02 8.07 16.46
N ILE A 157 18.14 8.41 17.12
CA ILE A 157 19.48 7.96 16.71
C ILE A 157 19.58 6.42 16.76
N LYS A 158 19.08 5.82 17.83
CA LYS A 158 19.04 4.37 18.02
C LYS A 158 18.19 3.68 16.96
N THR A 159 17.01 4.23 16.67
CA THR A 159 16.10 3.75 15.63
C THR A 159 16.75 3.83 14.25
N ARG A 160 17.37 4.96 13.90
CA ARG A 160 18.13 5.10 12.64
C ARG A 160 19.21 4.03 12.53
N LYS A 161 20.05 3.87 13.56
CA LYS A 161 21.12 2.85 13.58
C LYS A 161 20.57 1.43 13.42
N ARG A 162 19.41 1.14 14.02
CA ARG A 162 18.71 -0.14 13.85
C ARG A 162 18.24 -0.32 12.42
N ILE A 163 17.55 0.67 11.83
CA ILE A 163 17.06 0.61 10.45
C ILE A 163 18.21 0.40 9.47
N THR A 164 19.34 1.13 9.61
CA THR A 164 20.52 0.95 8.75
C THR A 164 21.06 -0.49 8.78
N LYS A 165 20.92 -1.20 9.91
CA LYS A 165 21.31 -2.61 10.01
C LYS A 165 20.28 -3.56 9.39
N LEU A 166 18.99 -3.25 9.52
CA LEU A 166 17.90 -4.07 9.02
C LEU A 166 17.63 -3.87 7.51
N LEU A 167 18.05 -2.72 6.97
CA LEU A 167 18.01 -2.39 5.54
C LEU A 167 19.42 -2.12 5.01
N PRO A 168 20.31 -3.12 4.91
CA PRO A 168 21.67 -2.97 4.39
C PRO A 168 21.70 -2.78 2.85
N ILE A 169 21.11 -1.67 2.40
CA ILE A 169 21.12 -1.26 1.00
C ILE A 169 22.26 -0.26 0.81
N LYS A 170 23.13 -0.51 -0.18
CA LYS A 170 24.47 0.09 -0.29
C LYS A 170 24.45 1.62 -0.36
N SER A 171 23.39 2.20 -0.90
CA SER A 171 23.17 3.64 -1.11
C SER A 171 22.37 4.32 0.02
N THR A 172 21.53 3.59 0.76
CA THR A 172 20.57 4.16 1.74
C THR A 172 21.16 4.92 2.92
N LYS A 173 22.47 4.82 3.19
CA LYS A 173 23.04 5.45 4.40
C LYS A 173 22.80 6.97 4.42
N ASN A 174 23.02 7.64 3.29
CA ASN A 174 22.81 9.08 3.18
C ASN A 174 21.33 9.43 3.22
N THR A 175 20.48 8.65 2.53
CA THR A 175 19.03 8.87 2.53
C THR A 175 18.44 8.70 3.94
N LEU A 176 18.85 7.67 4.70
CA LEU A 176 18.43 7.44 6.09
C LEU A 176 18.90 8.54 7.06
N GLU A 177 20.02 9.21 6.77
CA GLU A 177 20.49 10.36 7.55
C GLU A 177 19.57 11.58 7.38
N ASN A 178 18.97 11.74 6.19
CA ASN A 178 18.10 12.86 5.84
C ASN A 178 16.62 12.65 6.20
N LEU A 179 16.21 11.45 6.61
CA LEU A 179 14.83 11.18 7.02
C LEU A 179 14.46 11.88 8.33
N SER A 180 13.21 12.37 8.37
CA SER A 180 12.58 12.88 9.57
C SER A 180 12.31 11.78 10.60
N GLU A 181 12.10 12.20 11.85
CA GLU A 181 11.83 11.30 12.98
C GLU A 181 10.56 10.46 12.74
N ASN A 182 9.52 11.07 12.18
CA ASN A 182 8.27 10.39 11.86
C ASN A 182 8.45 9.33 10.76
N GLU A 183 9.24 9.62 9.73
CA GLU A 183 9.54 8.66 8.66
C GLU A 183 10.32 7.46 9.20
N LEU A 184 11.34 7.69 10.03
CA LEU A 184 12.10 6.62 10.68
C LEU A 184 11.20 5.73 11.55
N MET A 185 10.30 6.31 12.34
CA MET A 185 9.37 5.53 13.17
C MET A 185 8.43 4.66 12.33
N LYS A 186 7.88 5.20 11.24
CA LYS A 186 7.05 4.43 10.30
C LYS A 186 7.81 3.27 9.66
N ILE A 187 9.04 3.51 9.20
CA ILE A 187 9.90 2.45 8.63
C ILE A 187 10.18 1.37 9.67
N SER A 188 10.53 1.76 10.90
CA SER A 188 10.79 0.81 11.99
C SER A 188 9.56 -0.04 12.31
N GLU A 189 8.37 0.55 12.32
CA GLU A 189 7.12 -0.18 12.54
C GLU A 189 6.87 -1.19 11.42
N ILE A 190 7.02 -0.78 10.15
CA ILE A 190 6.84 -1.67 8.99
C ILE A 190 7.80 -2.85 9.05
N LEU A 191 9.09 -2.61 9.29
CA LEU A 191 10.10 -3.66 9.38
C LEU A 191 9.85 -4.62 10.53
N SER A 192 9.35 -4.12 11.67
CA SER A 192 9.07 -4.97 12.83
C SER A 192 7.97 -6.01 12.58
N LYS A 193 7.08 -5.75 11.61
CA LYS A 193 5.99 -6.64 11.22
C LYS A 193 6.38 -7.67 10.15
N SER A 194 7.54 -7.54 9.52
CA SER A 194 7.98 -8.42 8.43
C SER A 194 9.43 -8.90 8.60
N PRO A 195 9.65 -9.96 9.41
CA PRO A 195 10.96 -10.60 9.55
C PRO A 195 11.51 -11.14 8.22
N ILE A 196 10.63 -11.63 7.35
CA ILE A 196 11.01 -12.21 6.06
C ILE A 196 11.61 -11.17 5.10
N THR A 197 11.12 -9.93 5.14
CA THR A 197 11.71 -8.83 4.35
C THR A 197 13.12 -8.51 4.80
N ILE A 198 13.39 -8.54 6.11
CA ILE A 198 14.74 -8.29 6.65
C ILE A 198 15.71 -9.35 6.12
N GLU A 199 15.32 -10.63 6.22
CA GLU A 199 16.12 -11.74 5.70
C GLU A 199 16.38 -11.62 4.19
N PHE A 200 15.37 -11.19 3.42
CA PHE A 200 15.51 -10.97 1.98
C PHE A 200 16.52 -9.86 1.67
N VAL A 201 16.42 -8.71 2.33
CA VAL A 201 17.32 -7.57 2.07
C VAL A 201 18.77 -7.90 2.43
N GLU A 202 18.98 -8.74 3.46
CA GLU A 202 20.32 -9.23 3.83
C GLU A 202 20.89 -10.20 2.78
N LYS A 203 20.11 -11.21 2.36
CA LYS A 203 20.60 -12.31 1.50
C LYS A 203 20.58 -11.97 0.02
N LYS A 204 19.64 -11.12 -0.42
CA LYS A 204 19.42 -10.70 -1.82
C LYS A 204 19.28 -11.86 -2.81
N ASP A 205 18.76 -13.00 -2.34
CA ASP A 205 18.55 -14.21 -3.16
C ASP A 205 17.05 -14.55 -3.23
N ILE A 206 16.40 -14.04 -4.28
CA ILE A 206 14.96 -14.21 -4.49
C ILE A 206 14.55 -15.68 -4.66
N ARG A 207 15.45 -16.55 -5.14
CA ARG A 207 15.17 -17.96 -5.45
C ARG A 207 14.83 -18.79 -4.22
N LYS A 208 15.06 -18.26 -3.01
CA LYS A 208 14.73 -18.92 -1.74
C LYS A 208 13.26 -18.75 -1.33
N TYR A 209 12.52 -17.91 -2.03
CA TYR A 209 11.17 -17.52 -1.65
C TYR A 209 10.16 -18.00 -2.68
N ASN A 210 9.02 -18.50 -2.22
CA ASN A 210 7.89 -18.79 -3.10
C ASN A 210 7.15 -17.50 -3.51
N LEU A 211 6.20 -17.60 -4.43
CA LEU A 211 5.48 -16.44 -4.96
C LEU A 211 4.77 -15.64 -3.87
N ASN A 212 4.07 -16.29 -2.94
CA ASN A 212 3.39 -15.63 -1.81
C ASN A 212 4.35 -14.78 -0.97
N GLN A 213 5.50 -15.37 -0.63
CA GLN A 213 6.55 -14.69 0.13
C GLN A 213 7.14 -13.52 -0.65
N ILE A 214 7.39 -13.68 -1.95
CA ILE A 214 7.87 -12.60 -2.81
C ILE A 214 6.88 -11.42 -2.82
N VAL A 215 5.58 -11.69 -2.89
CA VAL A 215 4.54 -10.66 -2.84
C VAL A 215 4.50 -9.96 -1.49
N GLU A 216 4.57 -10.69 -0.38
CA GLU A 216 4.64 -10.12 0.98
C GLU A 216 5.86 -9.22 1.18
N ILE A 217 7.04 -9.71 0.76
CA ILE A 217 8.29 -8.95 0.78
C ILE A 217 8.14 -7.67 -0.03
N SER A 218 7.60 -7.78 -1.25
CA SER A 218 7.41 -6.65 -2.17
C SER A 218 6.44 -5.63 -1.60
N LYS A 219 5.33 -6.05 -1.00
CA LYS A 219 4.38 -5.14 -0.31
C LYS A 219 5.07 -4.36 0.79
N THR A 220 5.86 -5.03 1.63
CA THR A 220 6.60 -4.39 2.73
C THR A 220 7.58 -3.35 2.19
N LEU A 221 8.42 -3.73 1.22
CA LEU A 221 9.40 -2.84 0.60
C LEU A 221 8.74 -1.67 -0.13
N TYR A 222 7.61 -1.91 -0.80
CA TYR A 222 6.84 -0.85 -1.45
C TYR A 222 6.29 0.17 -0.44
N GLN A 223 5.78 -0.27 0.73
CA GLN A 223 5.35 0.66 1.77
C GLN A 223 6.50 1.50 2.32
N ILE A 224 7.71 0.93 2.43
CA ILE A 224 8.91 1.69 2.81
C ILE A 224 9.26 2.71 1.73
N GLY A 225 9.27 2.32 0.46
CA GLY A 225 9.52 3.23 -0.66
C GLY A 225 8.49 4.36 -0.77
N LYS A 226 7.23 4.15 -0.35
CA LYS A 226 6.22 5.21 -0.30
C LYS A 226 6.52 6.31 0.73
N ILE A 227 7.37 6.04 1.72
CA ILE A 227 7.75 7.02 2.74
C ILE A 227 8.71 8.06 2.16
N ASN A 228 9.65 7.64 1.30
CA ASN A 228 10.63 8.53 0.70
C ASN A 228 10.99 8.09 -0.73
N PRO A 229 10.93 8.99 -1.75
CA PRO A 229 11.21 8.64 -3.14
C PRO A 229 12.63 8.13 -3.41
N GLU A 230 13.65 8.61 -2.70
CA GLU A 230 15.04 8.12 -2.85
C GLU A 230 15.13 6.66 -2.38
N LEU A 231 14.53 6.34 -1.23
CA LEU A 231 14.46 4.95 -0.75
C LEU A 231 13.77 4.03 -1.76
N ALA A 232 12.73 4.50 -2.46
CA ALA A 232 12.05 3.70 -3.47
C ALA A 232 13.00 3.32 -4.62
N ILE A 233 13.84 4.26 -5.08
CA ILE A 233 14.84 4.02 -6.13
C ILE A 233 15.86 2.99 -5.65
N GLU A 234 16.41 3.18 -4.45
CA GLU A 234 17.44 2.30 -3.89
C GLU A 234 16.93 0.87 -3.64
N ILE A 235 15.66 0.73 -3.24
CA ILE A 235 14.99 -0.56 -3.08
C ILE A 235 14.85 -1.28 -4.43
N GLU A 236 14.44 -0.58 -5.49
CA GLU A 236 14.31 -1.17 -6.83
C GLU A 236 15.68 -1.57 -7.40
N GLU A 237 16.73 -0.74 -7.20
CA GLU A 237 18.10 -1.09 -7.59
C GLU A 237 18.62 -2.34 -6.87
N MET A 238 18.34 -2.46 -5.56
CA MET A 238 18.71 -3.64 -4.78
C MET A 238 18.01 -4.92 -5.27
N ALA A 239 16.74 -4.81 -5.67
CA ALA A 239 15.93 -5.95 -6.06
C ALA A 239 16.35 -6.61 -7.39
N ASN A 240 17.25 -5.97 -8.14
CA ASN A 240 17.97 -6.49 -9.31
C ASN A 240 17.14 -7.42 -10.22
N GLY A 241 16.12 -6.86 -10.88
CA GLY A 241 15.26 -7.57 -11.82
C GLY A 241 13.88 -7.94 -11.26
N LEU A 242 13.68 -7.95 -9.94
CA LEU A 242 12.35 -7.95 -9.35
C LEU A 242 11.80 -6.53 -9.30
N ASN A 243 10.69 -6.27 -10.00
CA ASN A 243 9.97 -5.01 -9.89
C ASN A 243 9.11 -5.00 -8.63
N ILE A 244 9.57 -4.30 -7.59
CA ILE A 244 8.95 -4.32 -6.25
C ILE A 244 7.55 -3.73 -6.28
N ARG A 245 7.39 -2.57 -6.94
CA ARG A 245 6.06 -1.96 -7.10
C ARG A 245 5.06 -2.92 -7.76
N LYS A 246 5.46 -3.57 -8.87
CA LYS A 246 4.59 -4.50 -9.61
C LYS A 246 4.16 -5.67 -8.73
N ALA A 247 5.11 -6.31 -8.07
CA ALA A 247 4.81 -7.46 -7.20
C ALA A 247 3.94 -7.05 -6.00
N ALA A 248 4.14 -5.84 -5.46
CA ALA A 248 3.33 -5.31 -4.37
C ALA A 248 1.87 -5.04 -4.76
N LEU A 249 1.66 -4.44 -5.95
CA LEU A 249 0.34 -4.00 -6.40
C LEU A 249 -0.48 -5.14 -7.01
N TYR A 250 0.14 -6.03 -7.77
CA TYR A 250 -0.58 -7.02 -8.59
C TYR A 250 -0.18 -8.47 -8.30
N GLY A 251 0.77 -8.70 -7.40
CA GLY A 251 1.26 -10.03 -7.07
C GLY A 251 0.17 -10.99 -6.62
N ASP A 252 -0.83 -10.49 -5.89
CA ASP A 252 -1.96 -11.30 -5.40
C ASP A 252 -2.75 -11.97 -6.54
N LEU A 253 -2.79 -11.36 -7.72
CA LEU A 253 -3.47 -11.95 -8.87
C LEU A 253 -2.72 -13.19 -9.38
N TYR A 254 -1.39 -13.12 -9.42
CA TYR A 254 -0.53 -14.24 -9.83
C TYR A 254 -0.54 -15.36 -8.79
N VAL A 255 -0.54 -15.00 -7.51
CA VAL A 255 -0.70 -15.94 -6.39
C VAL A 255 -1.99 -16.75 -6.54
N LYS A 256 -3.12 -16.06 -6.74
CA LYS A 256 -4.42 -16.73 -6.96
C LYS A 256 -4.38 -17.67 -8.17
N ASP A 257 -3.75 -17.25 -9.26
CA ASP A 257 -3.62 -18.09 -10.47
C ASP A 257 -2.77 -19.34 -10.21
N GLU A 258 -1.67 -19.22 -9.47
CA GLU A 258 -0.85 -20.36 -9.06
C GLU A 258 -1.61 -21.32 -8.14
N GLU A 259 -2.41 -20.80 -7.21
CA GLU A 259 -3.30 -21.61 -6.36
C GLU A 259 -4.33 -22.38 -7.18
N PHE A 260 -4.99 -21.73 -8.15
CA PHE A 260 -5.93 -22.39 -9.06
C PHE A 260 -5.25 -23.46 -9.91
N GLU A 261 -4.07 -23.17 -10.49
CA GLU A 261 -3.30 -24.14 -11.26
C GLU A 261 -2.89 -25.35 -10.42
N ASN A 262 -2.45 -25.14 -9.18
CA ASN A 262 -2.10 -26.23 -8.28
C ASN A 262 -3.31 -27.12 -7.95
N ILE A 263 -4.49 -26.53 -7.76
CA ILE A 263 -5.73 -27.28 -7.54
C ILE A 263 -6.10 -28.07 -8.81
N ILE A 264 -6.10 -27.41 -9.96
CA ILE A 264 -6.44 -27.99 -11.26
C ILE A 264 -5.50 -29.17 -11.58
N ASN A 265 -4.20 -29.00 -11.43
CA ASN A 265 -3.22 -30.03 -11.71
C ASN A 265 -3.37 -31.23 -10.76
N LYS A 266 -3.57 -30.99 -9.46
CA LYS A 266 -3.87 -32.07 -8.49
C LYS A 266 -5.15 -32.84 -8.80
N GLU A 267 -6.18 -32.18 -9.33
CA GLU A 267 -7.42 -32.85 -9.76
C GLU A 267 -7.22 -33.63 -11.08
N TYR A 268 -6.44 -33.07 -12.00
CA TYR A 268 -6.11 -33.70 -13.28
C TYR A 268 -5.20 -34.93 -13.12
N GLU A 269 -4.26 -34.93 -12.17
CA GLU A 269 -3.34 -36.04 -11.93
C GLU A 269 -4.01 -37.26 -11.26
N LYS A 270 -5.18 -37.08 -10.63
CA LYS A 270 -5.93 -38.16 -9.98
C LYS A 270 -6.66 -39.09 -10.94
N GLY A 271 -6.80 -38.69 -12.20
CA GLY A 271 -7.62 -39.39 -13.19
C GLY A 271 -6.87 -39.70 -14.48
N ASN A 272 -7.38 -40.66 -15.23
CA ASN A 272 -6.97 -40.90 -16.60
C ASN A 272 -8.01 -40.28 -17.54
N TYR A 273 -7.69 -39.12 -18.11
CA TYR A 273 -8.61 -38.33 -18.92
C TYR A 273 -8.32 -38.51 -20.42
N THR A 274 -9.35 -38.91 -21.17
CA THR A 274 -9.31 -39.09 -22.62
C THR A 274 -10.21 -38.08 -23.32
N PHE A 275 -10.19 -38.04 -24.66
CA PHE A 275 -11.13 -37.18 -25.40
C PHE A 275 -12.58 -37.49 -25.04
N GLU A 276 -12.93 -38.77 -24.89
CA GLU A 276 -14.29 -39.26 -24.62
C GLU A 276 -14.72 -39.05 -23.16
N ASN A 277 -13.76 -38.96 -22.23
CA ASN A 277 -13.98 -38.64 -20.82
C ASN A 277 -12.93 -37.63 -20.35
N PRO A 278 -13.08 -36.34 -20.71
CA PRO A 278 -12.07 -35.34 -20.43
C PRO A 278 -12.20 -34.80 -19.00
N PHE A 279 -11.13 -34.20 -18.49
CA PHE A 279 -11.20 -33.38 -17.29
C PHE A 279 -11.91 -32.07 -17.63
N ILE A 280 -12.89 -31.68 -16.80
CA ILE A 280 -13.75 -30.52 -17.03
C ILE A 280 -13.74 -29.67 -15.76
N LYS A 281 -13.33 -28.40 -15.87
CA LYS A 281 -13.33 -27.44 -14.76
C LYS A 281 -14.19 -26.23 -15.11
N TYR A 282 -15.23 -26.00 -14.31
CA TYR A 282 -16.02 -24.77 -14.39
C TYR A 282 -15.20 -23.57 -13.89
N ASN A 283 -15.24 -22.44 -14.61
CA ASN A 283 -14.61 -21.18 -14.23
C ASN A 283 -13.21 -21.37 -13.60
N PRO A 284 -12.24 -21.91 -14.37
CA PRO A 284 -11.01 -22.49 -13.82
C PRO A 284 -10.18 -21.51 -12.98
N TYR A 285 -10.20 -20.20 -13.30
CA TYR A 285 -9.48 -19.16 -12.57
C TYR A 285 -10.39 -18.25 -11.74
N GLY A 286 -11.66 -18.64 -11.55
CA GLY A 286 -12.62 -17.87 -10.75
C GLY A 286 -13.14 -16.56 -11.39
N ARG A 287 -12.55 -16.10 -12.49
CA ARG A 287 -12.87 -14.79 -13.12
C ARG A 287 -13.89 -14.84 -14.25
N THR A 288 -14.13 -15.99 -14.87
CA THR A 288 -14.97 -16.12 -16.08
C THR A 288 -16.13 -17.11 -15.87
N PRO A 289 -17.24 -16.70 -15.23
CA PRO A 289 -18.33 -17.61 -14.85
C PRO A 289 -19.12 -18.18 -16.04
N LEU A 290 -18.89 -17.70 -17.26
CA LEU A 290 -19.49 -18.23 -18.49
C LEU A 290 -18.50 -19.06 -19.31
N SER A 291 -17.56 -19.73 -18.62
CA SER A 291 -16.55 -20.57 -19.23
C SER A 291 -16.33 -21.89 -18.49
N TYR A 292 -15.78 -22.84 -19.23
CA TYR A 292 -15.17 -24.06 -18.71
C TYR A 292 -13.77 -24.22 -19.32
N GLY A 293 -12.86 -24.84 -18.58
CA GLY A 293 -11.61 -25.38 -19.12
C GLY A 293 -11.74 -26.89 -19.28
N ILE A 294 -11.27 -27.42 -20.40
CA ILE A 294 -11.23 -28.86 -20.68
C ILE A 294 -9.78 -29.31 -20.85
N LYS A 295 -9.42 -30.48 -20.30
CA LYS A 295 -8.10 -31.08 -20.49
C LYS A 295 -8.21 -32.59 -20.65
N TYR A 296 -7.49 -33.15 -21.61
CA TYR A 296 -7.35 -34.58 -21.81
C TYR A 296 -5.99 -34.92 -22.41
N ASN A 297 -5.56 -36.18 -22.27
CA ASN A 297 -4.31 -36.65 -22.82
C ASN A 297 -4.45 -36.92 -24.33
N ASN A 298 -3.78 -36.09 -25.14
CA ASN A 298 -3.70 -36.22 -26.61
C ASN A 298 -2.44 -36.98 -27.09
N LYS A 299 -1.70 -37.62 -26.18
CA LYS A 299 -0.47 -38.38 -26.47
C LYS A 299 0.60 -37.57 -27.21
N GLY A 300 0.63 -36.25 -27.01
CA GLY A 300 1.60 -35.35 -27.65
C GLY A 300 1.28 -35.00 -29.12
N VAL A 301 0.10 -35.36 -29.63
CA VAL A 301 -0.36 -34.99 -30.98
C VAL A 301 -1.27 -33.77 -30.89
N GLU A 302 -0.96 -32.70 -31.62
CA GLU A 302 -1.82 -31.52 -31.69
C GLU A 302 -3.15 -31.88 -32.39
N ASP A 303 -4.27 -31.64 -31.69
CA ASP A 303 -5.62 -31.84 -32.23
C ASP A 303 -6.19 -30.51 -32.73
N LEU A 304 -6.83 -30.51 -33.90
CA LEU A 304 -7.64 -29.37 -34.35
C LEU A 304 -9.08 -29.58 -33.88
N ILE A 305 -9.52 -28.83 -32.88
CA ILE A 305 -10.82 -29.00 -32.25
C ILE A 305 -11.79 -27.92 -32.72
N ARG A 306 -12.97 -28.31 -33.18
CA ARG A 306 -14.14 -27.42 -33.29
C ARG A 306 -14.95 -27.51 -32.01
N VAL A 307 -15.21 -26.37 -31.40
CA VAL A 307 -16.14 -26.23 -30.28
C VAL A 307 -17.40 -25.56 -30.80
N THR A 308 -18.56 -26.13 -30.53
CA THR A 308 -19.86 -25.54 -30.89
C THR A 308 -20.77 -25.51 -29.68
N VAL A 309 -21.08 -24.31 -29.19
CA VAL A 309 -22.12 -24.07 -28.18
C VAL A 309 -23.45 -23.95 -28.90
N LEU A 310 -24.37 -24.88 -28.62
CA LEU A 310 -25.69 -24.87 -29.26
C LEU A 310 -26.53 -23.68 -28.79
N GLY A 311 -27.19 -23.04 -29.75
CA GLY A 311 -28.17 -22.00 -29.47
C GLY A 311 -29.38 -22.54 -28.71
N ILE A 312 -30.01 -21.67 -27.92
CA ILE A 312 -31.20 -22.02 -27.13
C ILE A 312 -32.42 -21.39 -27.79
N GLY A 313 -33.54 -22.11 -27.86
CA GLY A 313 -34.82 -21.54 -28.32
C GLY A 313 -34.81 -21.00 -29.75
N GLY A 314 -34.06 -21.64 -30.66
CA GLY A 314 -33.95 -21.22 -32.06
C GLY A 314 -32.89 -20.15 -32.33
N MET A 315 -32.10 -19.76 -31.32
CA MET A 315 -30.93 -18.90 -31.50
C MET A 315 -29.82 -19.63 -32.29
N PRO A 316 -28.95 -18.89 -33.00
CA PRO A 316 -27.84 -19.48 -33.76
C PRO A 316 -26.83 -20.17 -32.84
N ASN A 317 -26.08 -21.11 -33.41
CA ASN A 317 -24.98 -21.75 -32.72
C ASN A 317 -23.77 -20.81 -32.68
N PHE A 318 -22.95 -20.97 -31.66
CA PHE A 318 -21.66 -20.30 -31.59
C PHE A 318 -20.55 -21.34 -31.76
N SER A 319 -19.75 -21.23 -32.81
CA SER A 319 -18.65 -22.17 -33.07
C SER A 319 -17.31 -21.48 -33.26
N TYR A 320 -16.24 -22.15 -32.85
CA TYR A 320 -14.86 -21.72 -33.10
C TYR A 320 -13.92 -22.92 -33.20
N ILE A 321 -12.71 -22.69 -33.74
CA ILE A 321 -11.69 -23.73 -33.91
C ILE A 321 -10.48 -23.39 -33.03
N HIS A 322 -9.92 -24.41 -32.39
CA HIS A 322 -8.74 -24.28 -31.53
C HIS A 322 -7.74 -25.41 -31.81
N LYS A 323 -6.44 -25.08 -31.74
CA LYS A 323 -5.36 -26.07 -31.77
C LYS A 323 -5.00 -26.49 -30.35
N TYR A 324 -5.36 -27.71 -30.00
CA TYR A 324 -5.16 -28.25 -28.66
C TYR A 324 -3.89 -29.10 -28.61
N ASN A 325 -2.93 -28.70 -27.78
CA ASN A 325 -1.63 -29.35 -27.63
C ASN A 325 -1.47 -30.21 -26.37
N GLY A 326 -2.47 -30.27 -25.49
CA GLY A 326 -2.44 -31.07 -24.26
C GLY A 326 -1.80 -30.40 -23.05
N TYR A 327 -1.08 -29.29 -23.23
CA TYR A 327 -0.40 -28.60 -22.12
C TYR A 327 -1.36 -27.67 -21.36
N GLN A 328 -2.04 -26.79 -22.10
CA GLN A 328 -3.01 -25.83 -21.56
C GLN A 328 -4.43 -26.39 -21.62
N MET A 329 -5.35 -25.80 -20.85
CA MET A 329 -6.77 -26.16 -20.96
C MET A 329 -7.35 -25.65 -22.29
N LEU A 330 -8.12 -26.49 -22.98
CA LEU A 330 -9.00 -26.09 -24.07
C LEU A 330 -10.11 -25.18 -23.48
N PRO A 331 -10.20 -23.90 -23.88
CA PRO A 331 -11.25 -23.03 -23.40
C PRO A 331 -12.59 -23.38 -24.04
N ILE A 332 -13.64 -23.47 -23.22
CA ILE A 332 -15.05 -23.53 -23.62
C ILE A 332 -15.73 -22.24 -23.17
N VAL A 333 -16.04 -21.36 -24.12
CA VAL A 333 -16.50 -19.99 -23.85
C VAL A 333 -17.77 -19.68 -24.65
N GLY A 334 -18.41 -18.54 -24.38
CA GLY A 334 -19.66 -18.18 -25.04
C GLY A 334 -20.88 -18.91 -24.45
N LEU A 335 -20.83 -19.33 -23.20
CA LEU A 335 -21.93 -20.06 -22.55
C LEU A 335 -23.02 -19.10 -22.07
N TYR A 336 -24.27 -19.55 -22.08
CA TYR A 336 -25.40 -18.82 -21.51
C TYR A 336 -25.39 -18.92 -19.97
N PRO A 337 -25.78 -17.85 -19.23
CA PRO A 337 -25.88 -17.85 -17.77
C PRO A 337 -27.06 -18.69 -17.26
N LYS A 338 -26.95 -19.25 -16.04
CA LYS A 338 -28.03 -19.96 -15.33
C LYS A 338 -28.72 -21.06 -16.17
N LYS A 339 -27.95 -21.82 -16.96
CA LYS A 339 -28.48 -22.85 -17.87
C LYS A 339 -27.58 -24.08 -17.93
N GLU A 340 -28.17 -25.20 -18.36
CA GLU A 340 -27.41 -26.33 -18.89
C GLU A 340 -27.14 -26.06 -20.38
N ASN A 341 -25.89 -25.70 -20.69
CA ASN A 341 -25.43 -25.46 -22.04
C ASN A 341 -25.07 -26.79 -22.70
N VAL A 342 -25.42 -26.94 -23.98
CA VAL A 342 -25.03 -28.11 -24.77
C VAL A 342 -23.88 -27.72 -25.69
N VAL A 343 -22.75 -28.41 -25.53
CA VAL A 343 -21.53 -28.13 -26.29
C VAL A 343 -21.12 -29.37 -27.08
N LEU A 344 -20.86 -29.21 -28.37
CA LEU A 344 -20.29 -30.23 -29.23
C LEU A 344 -18.79 -29.98 -29.39
N LEU A 345 -17.97 -30.98 -29.10
CA LEU A 345 -16.53 -30.99 -29.35
C LEU A 345 -16.24 -31.95 -30.48
N GLU A 346 -15.57 -31.47 -31.52
CA GLU A 346 -15.24 -32.28 -32.69
C GLU A 346 -13.74 -32.20 -32.98
N VAL A 347 -13.07 -33.35 -33.05
CA VAL A 347 -11.70 -33.42 -33.58
C VAL A 347 -11.79 -33.42 -35.10
N LEU A 348 -11.15 -32.45 -35.75
CA LEU A 348 -11.14 -32.30 -37.20
C LEU A 348 -9.86 -32.86 -37.81
N ASN A 349 -9.99 -33.42 -39.01
CA ASN A 349 -8.83 -33.67 -39.85
C ASN A 349 -8.20 -32.32 -40.28
N PRO A 350 -6.90 -32.08 -40.02
CA PRO A 350 -6.29 -30.79 -40.34
C PRO A 350 -6.36 -30.41 -41.83
N LYS A 351 -6.33 -31.40 -42.73
CA LYS A 351 -6.33 -31.23 -44.19
C LYS A 351 -7.75 -31.12 -44.76
N SER A 352 -8.62 -32.09 -44.50
CA SER A 352 -9.96 -32.16 -45.09
C SER A 352 -11.04 -31.42 -44.29
N LYS A 353 -10.74 -31.01 -43.04
CA LYS A 353 -11.71 -30.44 -42.08
C LYS A 353 -12.90 -31.34 -41.74
N THR A 354 -12.84 -32.62 -42.09
CA THR A 354 -13.87 -33.62 -41.75
C THR A 354 -13.76 -34.02 -40.27
N VAL A 355 -14.89 -34.34 -39.66
CA VAL A 355 -14.96 -34.76 -38.26
C VAL A 355 -14.41 -36.19 -38.10
N LEU A 356 -13.43 -36.37 -37.20
CA LEU A 356 -12.81 -37.64 -36.86
C LEU A 356 -13.42 -38.25 -35.59
N LYS A 357 -13.69 -37.40 -34.60
CA LYS A 357 -14.33 -37.76 -33.33
C LYS A 357 -15.28 -36.64 -32.92
N SER A 358 -16.34 -37.00 -32.19
CA SER A 358 -17.31 -36.05 -31.68
C SER A 358 -17.71 -36.42 -30.25
N LEU A 359 -17.85 -35.41 -29.39
CA LEU A 359 -18.32 -35.56 -28.01
C LEU A 359 -19.32 -34.46 -27.69
N LYS A 360 -20.48 -34.84 -27.17
CA LYS A 360 -21.52 -33.92 -26.71
C LYS A 360 -21.46 -33.78 -25.20
N LEU A 361 -21.24 -32.56 -24.72
CA LEU A 361 -21.16 -32.20 -23.32
C LEU A 361 -22.38 -31.39 -22.87
N LYS A 362 -22.76 -31.56 -21.60
CA LYS A 362 -23.76 -30.77 -20.91
C LYS A 362 -23.07 -30.02 -19.78
N LEU A 363 -23.00 -28.69 -19.88
CA LEU A 363 -22.22 -27.84 -19.00
C LEU A 363 -23.13 -26.86 -18.26
N LYS A 364 -23.21 -26.97 -16.94
CA LYS A 364 -24.11 -26.16 -16.12
C LYS A 364 -23.44 -24.87 -15.67
N THR A 365 -24.01 -23.73 -16.05
CA THR A 365 -23.62 -22.41 -15.54
C THR A 365 -24.55 -21.96 -14.42
N PHE A 366 -24.10 -21.00 -13.63
CA PHE A 366 -24.80 -20.47 -12.46
C PHE A 366 -25.28 -19.03 -12.72
N PRO A 367 -26.10 -18.46 -11.82
CA PRO A 367 -26.40 -17.03 -11.86
C PRO A 367 -25.13 -16.18 -11.88
N VAL A 368 -25.18 -15.08 -12.62
CA VAL A 368 -24.09 -14.12 -12.75
C VAL A 368 -24.31 -12.95 -11.80
N ASP A 369 -23.42 -11.96 -11.83
CA ASP A 369 -23.48 -10.82 -10.93
C ASP A 369 -24.76 -9.98 -11.17
N ASP A 370 -25.54 -9.74 -10.12
CA ASP A 370 -26.79 -8.99 -10.22
C ASP A 370 -26.58 -7.50 -10.53
N ARG A 371 -25.33 -7.00 -10.41
CA ARG A 371 -24.94 -5.63 -10.80
C ARG A 371 -24.70 -5.47 -12.30
N LEU A 372 -24.73 -6.57 -13.07
CA LEU A 372 -24.60 -6.48 -14.52
C LEU A 372 -25.81 -5.74 -15.13
N PRO A 373 -25.58 -4.90 -16.15
CA PRO A 373 -26.64 -4.08 -16.71
C PRO A 373 -27.70 -4.89 -17.45
N ALA A 374 -28.89 -4.32 -17.59
CA ALA A 374 -29.93 -4.84 -18.46
C ALA A 374 -29.67 -4.42 -19.91
N ILE A 375 -29.83 -5.34 -20.86
CA ILE A 375 -29.58 -5.11 -22.28
C ILE A 375 -30.90 -5.21 -23.02
N SER A 376 -31.28 -4.13 -23.72
CA SER A 376 -32.46 -4.08 -24.59
C SER A 376 -32.03 -4.01 -26.05
N ILE A 377 -32.46 -4.98 -26.86
CA ILE A 377 -32.27 -4.96 -28.32
C ILE A 377 -33.46 -4.24 -28.95
N GLU A 378 -33.24 -3.03 -29.45
CA GLU A 378 -34.29 -2.19 -30.07
C GLU A 378 -34.40 -2.41 -31.58
N LYS A 379 -33.30 -2.79 -32.24
CA LYS A 379 -33.28 -3.09 -33.67
C LYS A 379 -32.31 -4.20 -34.00
N ARG A 380 -32.73 -5.11 -34.88
CA ARG A 380 -31.91 -6.21 -35.39
C ARG A 380 -32.35 -6.63 -36.79
N VAL A 381 -31.53 -6.37 -37.80
CA VAL A 381 -31.78 -6.81 -39.19
C VAL A 381 -30.94 -8.05 -39.47
N SER A 382 -31.59 -9.22 -39.48
CA SER A 382 -30.89 -10.50 -39.67
C SER A 382 -30.11 -10.53 -40.99
N GLY A 383 -28.87 -11.04 -40.96
CA GLY A 383 -27.99 -11.11 -42.13
C GLY A 383 -27.23 -9.82 -42.46
N SER A 384 -27.70 -8.65 -42.02
CA SER A 384 -27.02 -7.37 -42.26
C SER A 384 -26.02 -6.99 -41.17
N ILE A 385 -26.16 -7.55 -39.97
CA ILE A 385 -25.30 -7.29 -38.82
C ILE A 385 -23.99 -8.06 -38.96
N GLN A 386 -22.86 -7.42 -38.69
CA GLN A 386 -21.59 -8.13 -38.68
C GLN A 386 -21.58 -9.20 -37.57
N PRO A 387 -21.23 -10.47 -37.86
CA PRO A 387 -21.13 -11.50 -36.83
C PRO A 387 -20.14 -11.15 -35.71
N GLY A 388 -20.42 -11.68 -34.51
CA GLY A 388 -19.59 -11.52 -33.32
C GLY A 388 -20.36 -10.96 -32.13
N PHE A 389 -19.64 -10.73 -31.04
CA PHE A 389 -20.17 -10.28 -29.77
C PHE A 389 -19.87 -8.79 -29.56
N ASN A 390 -20.76 -8.11 -28.85
CA ASN A 390 -20.56 -6.74 -28.41
C ASN A 390 -19.85 -6.80 -27.05
N LEU A 391 -18.56 -6.50 -27.02
CA LEU A 391 -17.73 -6.41 -25.82
C LEU A 391 -17.93 -5.03 -25.19
N VAL A 392 -18.02 -5.01 -23.85
CA VAL A 392 -18.31 -3.83 -23.04
C VAL A 392 -17.29 -3.75 -21.91
N SER A 393 -16.60 -2.62 -21.81
CA SER A 393 -15.75 -2.26 -20.66
C SER A 393 -16.63 -1.62 -19.58
N TYR A 394 -17.19 -2.45 -18.70
CA TYR A 394 -18.07 -2.01 -17.63
C TYR A 394 -17.32 -1.95 -16.29
N ASN A 395 -17.31 -0.77 -15.68
CA ASN A 395 -16.61 -0.48 -14.44
C ASN A 395 -17.61 -0.17 -13.33
N LEU A 396 -17.39 -0.79 -12.16
CA LEU A 396 -18.07 -0.45 -10.91
C LEU A 396 -17.10 0.32 -10.01
N LYS A 397 -17.61 0.82 -8.88
CA LYS A 397 -16.81 1.55 -7.89
C LYS A 397 -15.58 0.78 -7.37
N GLU A 398 -15.73 -0.51 -7.07
CA GLU A 398 -14.67 -1.31 -6.43
C GLU A 398 -13.96 -2.31 -7.34
N GLU A 399 -14.50 -2.59 -8.52
CA GLU A 399 -13.97 -3.59 -9.46
C GLU A 399 -14.47 -3.32 -10.88
N ALA A 400 -13.79 -3.88 -11.88
CA ALA A 400 -14.33 -3.91 -13.23
C ALA A 400 -14.96 -5.27 -13.54
N ILE A 401 -16.06 -5.24 -14.29
CA ILE A 401 -16.75 -6.43 -14.77
C ILE A 401 -17.00 -6.31 -16.28
N PRO A 402 -15.95 -6.32 -17.13
CA PRO A 402 -16.16 -6.38 -18.56
C PRO A 402 -16.98 -7.61 -18.96
N PHE A 403 -17.84 -7.45 -19.95
CA PHE A 403 -18.71 -8.52 -20.43
C PHE A 403 -18.92 -8.43 -21.94
N ALA A 404 -19.36 -9.51 -22.56
CA ALA A 404 -19.77 -9.53 -23.95
C ALA A 404 -21.16 -10.14 -24.11
N PHE A 405 -21.94 -9.60 -25.04
CA PHE A 405 -23.29 -10.07 -25.36
C PHE A 405 -23.48 -10.30 -26.86
N ASP A 406 -24.38 -11.22 -27.21
CA ASP A 406 -24.68 -11.57 -28.61
C ASP A 406 -25.70 -10.60 -29.25
N SER A 407 -26.01 -10.80 -30.53
CA SER A 407 -26.97 -9.97 -31.28
C SER A 407 -28.41 -10.04 -30.74
N MET A 408 -28.70 -10.95 -29.81
CA MET A 408 -30.00 -11.08 -29.14
C MET A 408 -29.99 -10.50 -27.71
N GLY A 409 -28.87 -9.90 -27.28
CA GLY A 409 -28.77 -9.28 -25.95
C GLY A 409 -28.44 -10.27 -24.83
N ASN A 410 -28.16 -11.54 -25.13
CA ASN A 410 -27.76 -12.48 -24.09
C ASN A 410 -26.29 -12.27 -23.73
N MET A 411 -25.96 -12.27 -22.44
CA MET A 411 -24.57 -12.28 -22.00
C MET A 411 -23.92 -13.63 -22.29
N ARG A 412 -22.74 -13.61 -22.89
CA ARG A 412 -21.99 -14.80 -23.36
C ARG A 412 -20.56 -14.85 -22.84
N TYR A 413 -20.07 -13.75 -22.29
CA TYR A 413 -18.79 -13.66 -21.61
C TYR A 413 -18.85 -12.64 -20.48
N ILE A 414 -18.19 -12.94 -19.37
CA ILE A 414 -18.02 -12.04 -18.22
C ILE A 414 -16.61 -12.25 -17.71
N LEU A 415 -15.93 -11.16 -17.34
CA LEU A 415 -14.64 -11.19 -16.70
C LEU A 415 -14.67 -10.36 -15.42
N LYS A 416 -14.47 -11.01 -14.28
CA LYS A 416 -14.34 -10.36 -12.96
C LYS A 416 -12.88 -10.04 -12.71
N THR A 417 -12.50 -8.77 -12.77
CA THR A 417 -11.11 -8.35 -12.60
C THR A 417 -10.73 -8.22 -11.12
N GLY A 418 -11.72 -8.01 -10.24
CA GLY A 418 -11.55 -7.84 -8.80
C GLY A 418 -10.98 -6.48 -8.40
N LYS A 419 -10.70 -6.32 -7.10
CA LYS A 419 -10.26 -5.04 -6.51
C LYS A 419 -8.89 -4.55 -6.97
N ASP A 420 -8.09 -5.45 -7.55
CA ASP A 420 -6.73 -5.20 -8.01
C ASP A 420 -6.71 -4.45 -9.36
N ILE A 421 -7.81 -4.54 -10.14
CA ILE A 421 -7.99 -3.86 -11.43
C ILE A 421 -9.39 -3.23 -11.42
N ARG A 422 -9.51 -2.07 -10.75
CA ARG A 422 -10.81 -1.44 -10.48
C ARG A 422 -11.47 -0.78 -11.68
N ARG A 423 -10.66 -0.13 -12.51
CA ARG A 423 -11.09 0.47 -13.77
C ARG A 423 -10.37 -0.30 -14.86
N ALA A 424 -11.12 -0.95 -15.73
CA ALA A 424 -10.60 -1.78 -16.80
C ALA A 424 -11.20 -1.32 -18.12
N ARG A 425 -10.33 -0.93 -19.06
CA ARG A 425 -10.65 -1.00 -20.49
C ARG A 425 -10.17 -2.35 -21.02
N ILE A 426 -11.10 -3.13 -21.54
CA ILE A 426 -10.79 -4.39 -22.22
C ILE A 426 -10.72 -4.17 -23.72
N GLU A 427 -9.65 -4.68 -24.33
CA GLU A 427 -9.44 -4.64 -25.77
C GLU A 427 -9.05 -6.03 -26.25
N LYS A 428 -9.55 -6.44 -27.41
CA LYS A 428 -9.06 -7.64 -28.08
C LYS A 428 -7.75 -7.34 -28.83
N ILE A 429 -6.65 -8.05 -28.51
CA ILE A 429 -5.49 -8.11 -29.44
C ILE A 429 -5.66 -9.30 -30.38
N GLU A 430 -5.64 -10.49 -29.82
CA GLU A 430 -5.65 -11.75 -30.56
C GLU A 430 -6.89 -12.57 -30.15
N PRO A 431 -7.35 -13.51 -30.98
CA PRO A 431 -8.39 -14.44 -30.59
C PRO A 431 -8.08 -15.12 -29.25
N GLY A 432 -8.95 -14.91 -28.26
CA GLY A 432 -8.82 -15.49 -26.93
C GLY A 432 -7.76 -14.85 -26.01
N ILE A 433 -7.18 -13.70 -26.38
CA ILE A 433 -6.28 -12.91 -25.54
C ILE A 433 -6.83 -11.50 -25.37
N TRP A 434 -7.02 -11.10 -24.12
CA TRP A 434 -7.49 -9.79 -23.71
C TRP A 434 -6.35 -8.95 -23.20
N ASP A 435 -6.33 -7.69 -23.65
CA ASP A 435 -5.62 -6.64 -22.97
C ASP A 435 -6.57 -5.93 -22.01
N ILE A 436 -6.11 -5.75 -20.78
CA ILE A 436 -6.84 -5.04 -19.74
C ILE A 436 -5.99 -3.92 -19.20
N LYS A 437 -6.50 -2.70 -19.39
CA LYS A 437 -5.85 -1.46 -18.99
C LYS A 437 -6.56 -0.89 -17.79
N ASN A 438 -5.82 -0.59 -16.72
CA ASN A 438 -6.30 0.29 -15.66
C ASN A 438 -5.61 1.66 -15.74
N ASP A 439 -5.92 2.55 -14.81
CA ASP A 439 -5.37 3.91 -14.77
C ASP A 439 -3.83 3.96 -14.66
N GLU A 440 -3.17 2.87 -14.26
CA GLU A 440 -1.72 2.82 -14.03
C GLU A 440 -0.96 1.88 -14.97
N ASP A 441 -1.59 0.78 -15.41
CA ASP A 441 -0.93 -0.40 -15.96
C ASP A 441 -1.81 -1.22 -16.91
N LYS A 442 -1.14 -2.01 -17.74
CA LYS A 442 -1.76 -2.88 -18.74
C LYS A 442 -1.36 -4.34 -18.54
N PHE A 443 -2.35 -5.23 -18.59
CA PHE A 443 -2.23 -6.67 -18.38
C PHE A 443 -2.74 -7.44 -19.58
N GLN A 444 -2.14 -8.61 -19.82
CA GLN A 444 -2.66 -9.62 -20.73
C GLN A 444 -3.30 -10.74 -19.96
N LEU A 445 -4.52 -11.10 -20.34
CA LEU A 445 -5.24 -12.24 -19.82
C LEU A 445 -5.64 -13.16 -20.98
N ASN A 446 -5.69 -14.46 -20.75
CA ASN A 446 -6.36 -15.35 -21.69
C ASN A 446 -7.89 -15.29 -21.51
N ILE A 447 -8.62 -15.90 -22.44
CA ILE A 447 -10.09 -15.94 -22.44
C ILE A 447 -10.69 -16.57 -21.17
N LEU A 448 -9.96 -17.44 -20.47
CA LEU A 448 -10.40 -18.05 -19.21
C LEU A 448 -10.15 -17.15 -17.99
N GLY A 449 -9.51 -15.99 -18.17
CA GLY A 449 -9.22 -15.03 -17.13
C GLY A 449 -7.93 -15.30 -16.35
N LYS A 450 -7.01 -16.14 -16.88
CA LYS A 450 -5.65 -16.28 -16.35
C LYS A 450 -4.79 -15.11 -16.79
N ILE A 451 -3.98 -14.57 -15.89
CA ILE A 451 -2.99 -13.54 -16.22
C ILE A 451 -1.81 -14.17 -16.96
N LEU A 452 -1.54 -13.67 -18.16
CA LEU A 452 -0.39 -14.05 -18.99
C LEU A 452 0.83 -13.17 -18.69
N GLY A 453 0.60 -11.88 -18.39
CA GLY A 453 1.70 -10.95 -18.15
C GLY A 453 1.24 -9.51 -17.96
N ARG A 454 2.17 -8.64 -17.56
CA ARG A 454 2.01 -7.19 -17.58
C ARG A 454 2.79 -6.65 -18.77
N ILE A 455 2.16 -5.81 -19.58
CA ILE A 455 2.76 -5.25 -20.79
C ILE A 455 3.54 -3.96 -20.45
N GLY A 456 3.06 -3.17 -19.48
CA GLY A 456 3.73 -1.94 -19.06
C GLY A 456 2.73 -0.85 -18.68
N ARG A 457 3.25 0.37 -18.50
CA ARG A 457 2.42 1.57 -18.41
C ARG A 457 2.14 2.08 -19.81
N GLU A 458 0.94 2.61 -20.01
CA GLU A 458 0.61 3.43 -21.17
C GLU A 458 0.53 4.87 -20.66
N GLU A 459 1.24 5.81 -21.30
CA GLU A 459 1.06 7.23 -20.99
C GLU A 459 -0.36 7.60 -21.42
N SER A 460 -1.26 7.83 -20.47
CA SER A 460 -2.66 8.17 -20.72
C SER A 460 -2.75 9.48 -21.52
N LYS A 461 -2.81 9.40 -22.85
CA LYS A 461 -3.16 10.52 -23.73
C LYS A 461 -4.61 10.49 -24.18
N ASP A 462 -5.28 9.36 -24.06
CA ASP A 462 -6.68 9.23 -24.46
C ASP A 462 -7.58 9.70 -23.31
N LYS A 463 -8.20 10.87 -23.49
CA LYS A 463 -9.38 11.22 -22.71
C LYS A 463 -10.44 10.15 -22.94
N ASP A 464 -11.16 9.75 -21.90
CA ASP A 464 -12.34 8.90 -22.07
C ASP A 464 -13.34 9.64 -22.98
N GLU A 465 -13.44 9.18 -24.23
CA GLU A 465 -14.40 9.73 -25.19
C GLU A 465 -15.75 9.06 -24.94
N ASN A 466 -16.78 9.86 -24.70
CA ASN A 466 -18.16 9.37 -24.53
C ASN A 466 -18.72 8.71 -25.81
N LYS A 467 -17.98 8.71 -26.92
CA LYS A 467 -18.38 8.13 -28.19
C LYS A 467 -17.18 7.52 -28.90
N LYS A 468 -17.27 6.22 -29.24
CA LYS A 468 -16.29 5.52 -30.06
C LYS A 468 -16.93 5.01 -31.33
N THR A 469 -16.18 5.02 -32.43
CA THR A 469 -16.64 4.51 -33.72
C THR A 469 -15.63 3.52 -34.29
N LYS A 470 -16.10 2.36 -34.75
CA LYS A 470 -15.29 1.27 -35.31
C LYS A 470 -15.85 0.85 -36.66
N TYR A 471 -14.99 0.80 -37.68
CA TYR A 471 -15.35 0.24 -38.99
C TYR A 471 -15.38 -1.28 -38.95
N LEU A 472 -16.45 -1.87 -39.48
CA LEU A 472 -16.77 -3.28 -39.47
C LEU A 472 -16.70 -3.82 -40.90
N VAL A 473 -15.50 -4.30 -41.26
CA VAL A 473 -15.11 -4.61 -42.65
C VAL A 473 -15.98 -5.68 -43.31
N ARG A 474 -16.40 -6.73 -42.58
CA ARG A 474 -17.02 -7.92 -43.18
C ARG A 474 -18.34 -7.61 -43.89
N ASN A 475 -19.12 -6.70 -43.31
CA ASN A 475 -20.41 -6.28 -43.86
C ASN A 475 -20.41 -4.83 -44.34
N ASN A 476 -19.25 -4.17 -44.38
CA ASN A 476 -19.13 -2.74 -44.70
C ASN A 476 -20.02 -1.86 -43.78
N ASN A 477 -19.95 -2.12 -42.48
CA ASN A 477 -20.76 -1.43 -41.48
C ASN A 477 -19.92 -0.48 -40.61
N LEU A 478 -20.59 0.40 -39.88
CA LEU A 478 -20.00 1.28 -38.88
C LEU A 478 -20.68 1.04 -37.54
N LEU A 479 -19.93 0.61 -36.53
CA LEU A 479 -20.41 0.53 -35.16
C LEU A 479 -20.04 1.81 -34.41
N THR A 480 -21.03 2.44 -33.80
CA THR A 480 -20.87 3.55 -32.88
C THR A 480 -21.35 3.12 -31.49
N VAL A 481 -20.49 3.32 -30.49
CA VAL A 481 -20.80 3.11 -29.08
C VAL A 481 -20.81 4.48 -28.40
N THR A 482 -21.92 4.85 -27.77
CA THR A 482 -22.06 6.12 -27.04
C THR A 482 -22.45 5.87 -25.59
N SER A 483 -21.73 6.45 -24.64
CA SER A 483 -22.02 6.37 -23.21
C SER A 483 -22.69 7.66 -22.73
N TYR A 484 -23.82 7.53 -22.03
CA TYR A 484 -24.61 8.64 -21.50
C TYR A 484 -24.64 8.58 -19.97
N MET A 485 -24.07 9.60 -19.32
CA MET A 485 -24.08 9.73 -17.85
C MET A 485 -25.23 10.60 -17.30
N ASP A 486 -25.79 11.50 -18.13
CA ASP A 486 -26.64 12.61 -17.66
C ASP A 486 -28.16 12.37 -17.74
N GLY A 487 -28.61 11.11 -17.87
CA GLY A 487 -30.03 10.75 -17.91
C GLY A 487 -30.61 10.32 -16.56
N SER A 488 -31.96 10.21 -16.48
CA SER A 488 -32.66 9.57 -15.34
C SER A 488 -32.23 8.11 -15.13
N TYR A 489 -31.73 7.46 -16.18
CA TYR A 489 -31.05 6.17 -16.15
C TYR A 489 -29.78 6.29 -16.98
N PRO A 490 -28.58 6.09 -16.38
CA PRO A 490 -27.36 6.12 -17.14
C PRO A 490 -27.32 4.89 -18.06
N SER A 491 -26.89 5.11 -19.31
CA SER A 491 -27.03 4.11 -20.37
C SER A 491 -25.89 4.16 -21.36
N ALA A 492 -25.71 3.08 -22.13
CA ALA A 492 -24.87 3.09 -23.32
C ALA A 492 -25.66 2.59 -24.53
N LEU A 493 -25.38 3.18 -25.69
CA LEU A 493 -26.00 2.86 -26.97
C LEU A 493 -24.97 2.23 -27.89
N PHE A 494 -25.27 1.03 -28.38
CA PHE A 494 -24.56 0.39 -29.48
C PHE A 494 -25.43 0.51 -30.73
N SER A 495 -24.96 1.25 -31.73
CA SER A 495 -25.65 1.43 -33.01
C SER A 495 -24.74 1.03 -34.16
N GLU A 496 -25.19 0.07 -34.98
CA GLU A 496 -24.49 -0.36 -36.19
C GLU A 496 -25.25 0.13 -37.41
N TYR A 497 -24.55 0.83 -38.30
CA TYR A 497 -25.10 1.35 -39.55
C TYR A 497 -24.46 0.64 -40.74
N GLY A 498 -25.26 0.21 -41.71
CA GLY A 498 -24.74 -0.20 -43.00
C GLY A 498 -24.28 1.02 -43.78
N LEU A 499 -23.02 1.06 -44.24
CA LEU A 499 -22.53 2.22 -44.99
C LEU A 499 -23.18 2.31 -46.37
N ASP A 500 -23.50 1.17 -46.99
CA ASP A 500 -24.16 1.12 -48.28
C ASP A 500 -25.66 1.45 -48.19
N SER A 501 -26.36 0.87 -47.21
CA SER A 501 -27.80 1.12 -47.00
C SER A 501 -28.09 2.46 -46.33
N LYS A 502 -27.13 3.00 -45.57
CA LYS A 502 -27.29 4.13 -44.64
C LYS A 502 -28.36 3.90 -43.57
N GLU A 503 -28.77 2.66 -43.37
CA GLU A 503 -29.75 2.28 -42.37
C GLU A 503 -29.06 1.74 -41.12
N GLU A 504 -29.64 2.04 -39.95
CA GLU A 504 -29.27 1.35 -38.71
C GLU A 504 -29.70 -0.11 -38.83
N VAL A 505 -28.77 -1.06 -38.73
CA VAL A 505 -29.03 -2.50 -38.85
C VAL A 505 -29.06 -3.21 -37.48
N PHE A 506 -28.46 -2.58 -36.47
CA PHE A 506 -28.49 -3.05 -35.09
C PHE A 506 -28.53 -1.89 -34.11
N ARG A 507 -29.34 -2.03 -33.07
CA ARG A 507 -29.44 -1.07 -31.97
C ARG A 507 -29.64 -1.79 -30.66
N ALA A 508 -28.74 -1.56 -29.71
CA ALA A 508 -28.86 -2.06 -28.34
C ALA A 508 -28.65 -0.94 -27.33
N VAL A 509 -29.54 -0.88 -26.33
CA VAL A 509 -29.44 0.04 -25.20
C VAL A 509 -29.11 -0.76 -23.94
N ILE A 510 -28.06 -0.34 -23.26
CA ILE A 510 -27.57 -0.96 -22.03
C ILE A 510 -27.95 -0.03 -20.88
N TYR A 511 -28.79 -0.50 -19.97
CA TYR A 511 -29.25 0.23 -18.80
C TYR A 511 -28.47 -0.24 -17.57
N TYR A 512 -27.82 0.67 -16.84
CA TYR A 512 -27.14 0.38 -15.59
C TYR A 512 -27.69 1.24 -14.44
N ASP A 513 -27.64 0.68 -13.24
CA ASP A 513 -28.16 1.35 -12.06
C ASP A 513 -27.25 2.50 -11.61
N LYS A 514 -27.87 3.66 -11.33
CA LYS A 514 -27.26 4.83 -10.72
C LYS A 514 -27.34 4.78 -9.20
N ASP A 515 -28.38 4.14 -8.66
CA ASP A 515 -28.71 4.13 -7.23
C ASP A 515 -27.86 3.09 -6.49
N GLY A 516 -26.58 3.40 -6.35
CA GLY A 516 -25.63 2.61 -5.55
C GLY A 516 -24.17 3.01 -5.73
N ALA A 517 -23.82 3.67 -6.84
CA ALA A 517 -22.51 4.26 -7.05
C ALA A 517 -22.55 5.28 -8.20
N ASP A 518 -22.24 6.54 -7.91
CA ASP A 518 -21.98 7.61 -8.90
C ASP A 518 -20.82 7.30 -9.88
N GLU A 519 -20.24 6.10 -9.81
CA GLU A 519 -19.03 5.67 -10.51
C GLU A 519 -19.25 4.46 -11.45
N ASN A 520 -20.47 3.93 -11.57
CA ASN A 520 -20.75 2.88 -12.56
C ASN A 520 -20.68 3.49 -13.96
N ILE A 521 -19.77 3.00 -14.80
CA ILE A 521 -19.55 3.58 -16.14
C ILE A 521 -19.21 2.52 -17.17
N ILE A 522 -19.76 2.68 -18.37
CA ILE A 522 -19.29 2.00 -19.57
C ILE A 522 -18.24 2.89 -20.22
N GLN A 523 -16.98 2.47 -20.10
CA GLN A 523 -15.83 3.26 -20.56
C GLN A 523 -15.55 3.05 -22.06
N ASP A 524 -15.88 1.87 -22.59
CA ASP A 524 -15.60 1.50 -23.97
C ASP A 524 -16.51 0.33 -24.43
N GLY A 525 -16.66 0.18 -25.73
CA GLY A 525 -17.31 -0.96 -26.34
C GLY A 525 -16.86 -1.22 -27.78
N GLU A 526 -16.86 -2.49 -28.18
CA GLU A 526 -16.50 -2.89 -29.54
C GLU A 526 -17.14 -4.20 -29.98
N ARG A 527 -17.31 -4.38 -31.31
CA ARG A 527 -17.61 -5.70 -31.89
C ARG A 527 -16.34 -6.53 -31.92
N VAL A 528 -16.40 -7.74 -31.37
CA VAL A 528 -15.30 -8.69 -31.30
C VAL A 528 -15.74 -10.09 -31.69
N MET A 529 -14.78 -10.88 -32.16
CA MET A 529 -14.89 -12.34 -32.13
C MET A 529 -14.32 -12.79 -30.78
N LEU A 530 -15.08 -13.53 -29.96
CA LEU A 530 -14.58 -14.07 -28.69
C LEU A 530 -13.41 -15.04 -28.90
N TYR A 531 -13.41 -15.81 -29.99
CA TYR A 531 -12.34 -16.76 -30.31
C TYR A 531 -12.00 -16.82 -31.81
N GLU A 532 -11.06 -17.69 -32.20
CA GLU A 532 -10.59 -17.82 -33.59
C GLU A 532 -11.58 -18.65 -34.42
N GLY A 533 -11.95 -18.15 -35.60
CA GLY A 533 -12.89 -18.85 -36.47
C GLY A 533 -14.35 -18.79 -36.00
N ASP A 534 -14.68 -17.79 -35.19
CA ASP A 534 -16.06 -17.51 -34.77
C ASP A 534 -17.00 -17.46 -35.99
N SER A 535 -18.01 -18.33 -35.99
CA SER A 535 -19.19 -18.20 -36.84
C SER A 535 -20.45 -18.27 -35.98
N GLU A 536 -21.36 -17.33 -36.23
CA GLU A 536 -22.78 -17.52 -35.91
C GLU A 536 -23.37 -18.21 -37.14
N GLU A 537 -23.65 -19.50 -37.01
CA GLU A 537 -24.34 -20.32 -38.03
C GLU A 537 -25.69 -20.82 -37.51
#